data_AF-A0A525WIA7-F1
#
_entry.id   AF-A0A525WIA7-F1
#
_cell.length_a   1.000
_cell.length_b   1.000
_cell.length_c   1.000
_cell.angle_alpha   90.00
_cell.angle_beta   90.00
_cell.angle_gamma   90.00
#
_symmetry.space_group_name_H-M   'P 1'
#
loop_
_entity.id
_entity.type
_entity.pdbx_description
1 polymer ?
#
loop_
_entity_poly.entity_id
_entity_poly.type
_entity_poly.pdbx_seq_one_letter_code
_entity_poly.pdbx_strand_id
1 'polypeptide(L)'
;MFLHKLSVIAALVMLCASGTPANAATPSQVGFLVVAPDRGFLGNQEVRTLVEEFKKSYPAALGLVGRDYTGVDGEYAVYLSRAAQELKQAGATEIVTIPLFLSEADPILMRIKPLVPAYTGGLPVRWAPTMAHDYLIGQIVLDRVEALSEQAESERLILVGAGAMDEASAIALKADVDKLLGYVKRYKDFRDAETVIYYDRAADNAEQNNREIKSRLLAHIAKQGRTLLVPVSIGPKFDTAMSLTSWLGGQFKQTQVVYKPNELLPHPNALLWLKKTANRETPLSAASLGVVIMPHGSTQPWNDAVESAIQPLRSQYPIEIAYGMGDPHIIQDAVSRLEQRGVRRIVFVRMYALNHHMKSLTDYILGLAEYAPESDHRGRHDHAAEAPPQVRTAALFSTFGGYEQNPAIAQVLHKRIAEMSTDPANETVLLIAHGEGTDEGNDQWLAVMNQNIERLRQDPHCAKLKDVRALTVREDWPKEREQTVATARAAIETAGKNGRVLVIANRLYGSGPYKAMLKGLTYEMNEKGLVDPVLTRWLEDGVRRLTAELIPHDTEQRRIAQP
;
A
#
# COMPACT_ATOMS: atom_id res chain seq x y z
N MET A 1 -54.05 33.54 72.64
CA MET A 1 -53.54 34.91 72.41
C MET A 1 -52.49 34.80 71.30
N PHE A 2 -52.83 35.08 70.03
CA PHE A 2 -52.58 36.38 69.33
C PHE A 2 -51.11 36.83 69.48
N LEU A 3 -50.27 37.07 68.46
CA LEU A 3 -50.45 37.70 67.15
C LEU A 3 -49.25 37.43 66.20
N HIS A 4 -49.57 37.22 64.91
CA HIS A 4 -49.01 37.83 63.68
C HIS A 4 -47.50 37.77 63.28
N LYS A 5 -47.30 37.04 62.18
CA LYS A 5 -46.55 37.32 60.92
C LYS A 5 -45.60 38.53 60.86
N LEU A 6 -44.39 38.31 60.31
CA LEU A 6 -43.88 39.08 59.16
C LEU A 6 -42.76 38.29 58.42
N SER A 7 -42.86 38.24 57.09
CA SER A 7 -41.88 37.63 56.16
C SER A 7 -40.81 38.65 55.76
N VAL A 8 -39.52 38.26 55.70
CA VAL A 8 -38.50 38.95 54.86
C VAL A 8 -37.44 37.95 54.34
N ILE A 9 -37.51 37.68 53.04
CA ILE A 9 -36.45 37.57 52.01
C ILE A 9 -35.06 37.08 52.48
N ALA A 10 -34.68 35.87 52.05
CA ALA A 10 -33.30 35.38 52.08
C ALA A 10 -32.59 35.72 50.76
N ALA A 11 -31.54 36.54 50.84
CA ALA A 11 -30.61 36.78 49.73
C ALA A 11 -29.51 35.71 49.75
N LEU A 12 -29.47 34.89 48.70
CA LEU A 12 -28.44 33.86 48.50
C LEU A 12 -27.24 34.49 47.78
N VAL A 13 -26.11 34.60 48.46
CA VAL A 13 -24.83 34.99 47.86
C VAL A 13 -24.27 33.81 47.08
N MET A 14 -24.32 33.87 45.74
CA MET A 14 -23.55 32.94 44.88
C MET A 14 -22.09 33.40 44.81
N LEU A 15 -21.18 32.60 45.35
CA LEU A 15 -19.76 32.68 45.03
C LEU A 15 -19.54 32.19 43.59
N CYS A 16 -19.19 33.10 42.69
CA CYS A 16 -18.63 32.76 41.39
C CYS A 16 -17.17 32.31 41.56
N ALA A 17 -16.95 30.99 41.55
CA ALA A 17 -15.61 30.44 41.36
C ALA A 17 -15.22 30.57 39.89
N SER A 18 -14.32 31.50 39.59
CA SER A 18 -13.67 31.63 38.28
C SER A 18 -12.69 30.48 38.08
N GLY A 19 -13.18 29.35 37.57
CA GLY A 19 -12.33 28.29 37.04
C GLY A 19 -11.69 28.77 35.73
N THR A 20 -10.39 28.97 35.73
CA THR A 20 -9.59 29.07 34.50
C THR A 20 -9.81 27.79 33.68
N PRO A 21 -10.25 27.87 32.41
CA PRO A 21 -10.33 26.68 31.59
C PRO A 21 -8.92 26.11 31.44
N ALA A 22 -8.75 24.84 31.81
CA ALA A 22 -7.55 24.09 31.49
C ALA A 22 -7.32 24.19 29.97
N ASN A 23 -6.16 24.71 29.57
CA ASN A 23 -5.72 24.72 28.17
C ASN A 23 -5.77 23.28 27.66
N ALA A 24 -6.82 22.91 26.93
CA ALA A 24 -6.75 21.78 26.03
C ALA A 24 -5.66 22.13 25.03
N ALA A 25 -4.56 21.37 25.01
CA ALA A 25 -3.51 21.55 24.03
C ALA A 25 -4.16 21.54 22.64
N THR A 26 -3.97 22.62 21.87
CA THR A 26 -4.45 22.68 20.49
C THR A 26 -3.93 21.44 19.77
N PRO A 27 -4.77 20.68 19.04
CA PRO A 27 -4.31 19.51 18.31
C PRO A 27 -3.11 19.87 17.44
N SER A 28 -2.04 19.06 17.48
CA SER A 28 -0.85 19.34 16.67
C SER A 28 -1.24 19.43 15.20
N GLN A 29 -0.97 20.58 14.59
CA GLN A 29 -1.21 20.81 13.17
C GLN A 29 0.15 20.75 12.47
N VAL A 30 0.35 19.68 11.71
CA VAL A 30 1.56 19.48 10.91
C VAL A 30 1.52 20.41 9.70
N GLY A 31 2.53 21.28 9.55
CA GLY A 31 2.79 22.03 8.33
C GLY A 31 3.85 21.35 7.46
N PHE A 32 3.67 21.34 6.14
CA PHE A 32 4.60 20.71 5.21
C PHE A 32 5.46 21.73 4.48
N LEU A 33 6.75 21.81 4.83
CA LEU A 33 7.71 22.63 4.11
C LEU A 33 8.32 21.81 2.97
N VAL A 34 7.89 22.04 1.74
CA VAL A 34 8.52 21.41 0.56
C VAL A 34 9.79 22.19 0.25
N VAL A 35 10.96 21.57 0.44
CA VAL A 35 12.25 22.17 0.10
C VAL A 35 12.69 21.63 -1.24
N ALA A 36 12.89 22.51 -2.21
CA ALA A 36 13.22 22.15 -3.58
C ALA A 36 14.42 22.96 -4.10
N PRO A 37 15.27 22.39 -4.95
CA PRO A 37 16.34 23.14 -5.58
C PRO A 37 15.75 24.26 -6.45
N ASP A 38 16.41 25.41 -6.51
CA ASP A 38 16.17 26.42 -7.52
C ASP A 38 16.64 25.88 -8.88
N ARG A 39 15.67 25.73 -9.79
CA ARG A 39 15.88 25.17 -11.12
C ARG A 39 15.88 26.25 -12.19
N GLY A 40 15.80 27.54 -11.85
CA GLY A 40 15.56 28.59 -12.83
C GLY A 40 14.07 28.69 -13.24
N PHE A 41 13.75 29.60 -14.17
CA PHE A 41 12.37 30.03 -14.41
C PHE A 41 11.39 28.88 -14.72
N LEU A 42 11.63 28.09 -15.77
CA LEU A 42 10.72 27.01 -16.17
C LEU A 42 10.67 25.88 -15.13
N GLY A 43 11.81 25.46 -14.59
CA GLY A 43 11.88 24.41 -13.56
C GLY A 43 11.19 24.82 -12.26
N ASN A 44 11.28 26.09 -11.87
CA ASN A 44 10.58 26.62 -10.69
C ASN A 44 9.07 26.75 -10.95
N GLN A 45 8.63 27.02 -12.18
CA GLN A 45 7.22 27.02 -12.54
C GLN A 45 6.61 25.61 -12.39
N GLU A 46 7.32 24.56 -12.81
CA GLU A 46 6.91 23.17 -12.62
C GLU A 46 6.77 22.82 -11.14
N VAL A 47 7.77 23.18 -10.31
CA VAL A 47 7.76 22.92 -8.87
C VAL A 47 6.64 23.70 -8.18
N ARG A 48 6.45 24.98 -8.52
CA ARG A 48 5.34 25.78 -7.97
C ARG A 48 4.00 25.16 -8.32
N THR A 49 3.79 24.75 -9.56
CA THR A 49 2.54 24.10 -10.00
C THR A 49 2.27 22.83 -9.19
N LEU A 50 3.30 21.99 -9.01
CA LEU A 50 3.22 20.78 -8.19
C LEU A 50 2.84 21.09 -6.74
N VAL A 51 3.50 22.07 -6.11
CA VAL A 51 3.25 22.42 -4.71
C VAL A 51 1.91 23.12 -4.52
N GLU A 52 1.47 23.98 -5.45
CA GLU A 52 0.14 24.59 -5.38
C GLU A 52 -0.98 23.54 -5.49
N GLU A 53 -0.80 22.49 -6.31
CA GLU A 53 -1.75 21.36 -6.33
C GLU A 53 -1.72 20.56 -5.02
N PHE A 54 -0.54 20.40 -4.40
CA PHE A 54 -0.40 19.75 -3.09
C PHE A 54 -1.06 20.57 -1.96
N LYS A 55 -0.94 21.91 -1.99
CA LYS A 55 -1.54 22.84 -1.04
C LYS A 55 -3.06 22.79 -0.97
N LYS A 56 -3.72 22.32 -2.03
CA LYS A 56 -5.18 22.09 -2.02
C LYS A 56 -5.62 21.04 -1.00
N SER A 57 -4.71 20.15 -0.57
CA SER A 57 -5.03 19.03 0.33
C SER A 57 -4.31 19.09 1.68
N TYR A 58 -3.23 19.87 1.79
CA TYR A 58 -2.37 19.94 2.98
C TYR A 58 -1.89 21.37 3.25
N PRO A 59 -1.72 21.78 4.51
CA PRO A 59 -1.06 23.05 4.85
C PRO A 59 0.42 22.96 4.44
N ALA A 60 0.77 23.52 3.29
CA ALA A 60 2.09 23.39 2.71
C ALA A 60 2.64 24.72 2.20
N ALA A 61 3.97 24.86 2.22
CA ALA A 61 4.67 26.00 1.65
C ALA A 61 5.93 25.54 0.92
N LEU A 62 6.35 26.31 -0.09
CA LEU A 62 7.53 26.03 -0.90
C LEU A 62 8.72 26.90 -0.46
N GLY A 63 9.81 26.25 -0.07
CA GLY A 63 11.11 26.87 0.12
C GLY A 63 12.07 26.50 -1.01
N LEU A 64 12.49 27.48 -1.81
CA LEU A 64 13.51 27.27 -2.85
C LEU A 64 14.90 27.46 -2.27
N VAL A 65 15.84 26.61 -2.68
CA VAL A 65 17.24 26.64 -2.25
C VAL A 65 18.17 26.58 -3.46
N GLY A 66 19.11 27.52 -3.57
CA GLY A 66 20.05 27.56 -4.67
C GLY A 66 21.43 27.00 -4.35
N ARG A 67 22.29 27.03 -5.36
CA ARG A 67 23.67 26.52 -5.32
C ARG A 67 24.60 27.38 -4.47
N ASP A 68 24.43 28.70 -4.56
CA ASP A 68 25.24 29.72 -3.88
C ASP A 68 24.71 30.05 -2.48
N TYR A 69 24.05 29.09 -1.83
CA TYR A 69 23.55 29.28 -0.50
C TYR A 69 24.72 29.46 0.50
N THR A 70 24.82 30.64 1.10
CA THR A 70 25.92 31.06 1.99
C THR A 70 25.59 31.02 3.49
N GLY A 71 24.45 30.45 3.88
CA GLY A 71 24.03 30.38 5.28
C GLY A 71 22.72 31.12 5.57
N VAL A 72 22.43 31.32 6.86
CA VAL A 72 21.18 31.94 7.34
C VAL A 72 20.99 33.40 6.90
N ASP A 73 22.05 34.06 6.47
CA ASP A 73 22.06 35.42 5.93
C ASP A 73 22.15 35.46 4.38
N GLY A 74 22.14 34.31 3.72
CA GLY A 74 22.22 34.21 2.25
C GLY A 74 20.90 34.55 1.55
N GLU A 75 20.95 34.84 0.25
CA GLU A 75 19.79 35.28 -0.54
C GLU A 75 18.60 34.30 -0.52
N TYR A 76 18.88 33.01 -0.32
CA TYR A 76 17.85 31.97 -0.27
C TYR A 76 17.19 31.82 1.11
N ALA A 77 17.76 32.41 2.17
CA ALA A 77 17.22 32.35 3.52
C ALA A 77 15.81 32.93 3.62
N VAL A 78 15.53 33.99 2.84
CA VAL A 78 14.21 34.64 2.81
C VAL A 78 13.12 33.70 2.33
N TYR A 79 13.41 32.77 1.41
CA TYR A 79 12.42 31.84 0.88
C TYR A 79 12.02 30.80 1.91
N LEU A 80 13.00 30.24 2.64
CA LEU A 80 12.75 29.29 3.72
C LEU A 80 12.05 29.96 4.91
N SER A 81 12.50 31.16 5.30
CA SER A 81 11.90 31.92 6.40
C SER A 81 10.45 32.31 6.08
N ARG A 82 10.19 32.79 4.87
CA ARG A 82 8.83 33.13 4.42
C ARG A 82 7.92 31.91 4.38
N ALA A 83 8.40 30.78 3.84
CA ALA A 83 7.62 29.55 3.77
C ALA A 83 7.28 29.01 5.17
N ALA A 84 8.25 29.02 6.10
CA ALA A 84 7.98 28.64 7.48
C ALA A 84 7.03 29.62 8.19
N GLN A 85 7.15 30.93 7.92
CA GLN A 85 6.22 31.93 8.45
C GLN A 85 4.79 31.73 7.90
N GLU A 86 4.63 31.40 6.62
CA GLU A 86 3.32 31.06 6.02
C GLU A 86 2.68 29.87 6.76
N LEU A 87 3.44 28.80 7.01
CA LEU A 87 2.96 27.65 7.78
C LEU A 87 2.58 28.02 9.21
N LYS A 88 3.40 28.83 9.89
CA LYS A 88 3.12 29.31 11.24
C LYS A 88 1.85 30.16 11.29
N GLN A 89 1.65 31.04 10.31
CA GLN A 89 0.43 31.85 10.17
C GLN A 89 -0.80 31.00 9.85
N ALA A 90 -0.61 29.89 9.12
CA ALA A 90 -1.65 28.90 8.86
C ALA A 90 -1.95 27.97 10.07
N GLY A 91 -1.30 28.20 11.22
CA GLY A 91 -1.56 27.48 12.46
C GLY A 91 -0.69 26.25 12.70
N ALA A 92 0.36 26.03 11.90
CA ALA A 92 1.25 24.88 12.10
C ALA A 92 1.96 24.95 13.47
N THR A 93 1.92 23.84 14.21
CA THR A 93 2.59 23.67 15.50
C THR A 93 3.89 22.87 15.39
N GLU A 94 4.05 22.14 14.29
CA GLU A 94 5.28 21.45 13.90
C GLU A 94 5.44 21.50 12.38
N ILE A 95 6.67 21.36 11.89
CA ILE A 95 6.98 21.33 10.47
C ILE A 95 7.60 19.99 10.09
N VAL A 96 7.00 19.34 9.09
CA VAL A 96 7.64 18.26 8.36
C VAL A 96 8.22 18.82 7.08
N THR A 97 9.54 18.76 6.96
CA THR A 97 10.25 19.14 5.74
C THR A 97 10.28 17.99 4.77
N ILE A 98 9.72 18.18 3.58
CA ILE A 98 9.73 17.20 2.49
C ILE A 98 10.82 17.61 1.48
N PRO A 99 11.93 16.86 1.36
CA PRO A 99 12.96 17.15 0.38
C PRO A 99 12.51 16.72 -1.02
N LEU A 100 12.18 17.69 -1.89
CA LEU A 100 11.96 17.45 -3.33
C LEU A 100 13.31 17.27 -4.05
N PHE A 101 14.03 16.25 -3.61
CA PHE A 101 15.35 15.84 -4.07
C PHE A 101 15.33 14.34 -4.30
N LEU A 102 16.09 13.89 -5.30
CA LEU A 102 16.18 12.47 -5.61
C LEU A 102 16.83 11.69 -4.47
N SER A 103 17.95 12.19 -3.95
CA SER A 103 18.83 11.49 -3.01
C SER A 103 19.18 12.37 -1.82
N GLU A 104 19.41 11.75 -0.67
CA GLU A 104 19.97 12.40 0.54
C GLU A 104 21.42 12.88 0.32
N ALA A 105 22.12 12.30 -0.67
CA ALA A 105 23.47 12.68 -1.06
C ALA A 105 23.52 13.91 -1.97
N ASP A 106 22.38 14.55 -2.26
CA ASP A 106 22.38 15.80 -3.03
C ASP A 106 23.15 16.89 -2.26
N PRO A 107 24.15 17.54 -2.88
CA PRO A 107 25.03 18.47 -2.19
C PRO A 107 24.32 19.75 -1.71
N ILE A 108 23.22 20.16 -2.36
CA ILE A 108 22.42 21.31 -1.90
C ILE A 108 21.62 20.87 -0.67
N LEU A 109 21.01 19.68 -0.73
CA LEU A 109 20.25 19.13 0.39
C LEU A 109 21.14 18.94 1.64
N MET A 110 22.31 18.32 1.49
CA MET A 110 23.25 18.10 2.60
C MET A 110 23.65 19.41 3.29
N ARG A 111 23.84 20.48 2.51
CA ARG A 111 24.18 21.81 3.04
C ARG A 111 23.01 22.46 3.78
N ILE A 112 21.79 22.37 3.24
CA ILE A 112 20.64 23.08 3.83
C ILE A 112 20.00 22.33 5.00
N LYS A 113 20.06 21.00 5.01
CA LYS A 113 19.41 20.15 6.02
C LYS A 113 19.69 20.58 7.48
N PRO A 114 20.94 20.85 7.90
CA PRO A 114 21.22 21.31 9.27
C PRO A 114 20.74 22.73 9.57
N LEU A 115 20.42 23.53 8.55
CA LEU A 115 20.10 24.96 8.69
C LEU A 115 18.60 25.25 8.71
N VAL A 116 17.77 24.35 8.16
CA VAL A 116 16.30 24.51 8.13
C VAL A 116 15.70 24.86 9.50
N PRO A 117 16.10 24.23 10.63
CA PRO A 117 15.55 24.57 11.94
C PRO A 117 15.67 26.04 12.31
N ALA A 118 16.74 26.73 11.89
CA ALA A 118 16.96 28.15 12.18
C ALA A 118 15.90 29.08 11.58
N TYR A 119 15.21 28.65 10.51
CA TYR A 119 14.20 29.44 9.81
C TYR A 119 12.78 29.29 10.34
N THR A 120 12.56 28.32 11.21
CA THR A 120 11.20 27.90 11.59
C THR A 120 10.60 28.70 12.75
N GLY A 121 11.34 29.68 13.26
CA GLY A 121 10.87 30.54 14.36
C GLY A 121 10.49 29.76 15.61
N GLY A 122 11.25 28.68 15.89
CA GLY A 122 11.13 27.82 17.07
C GLY A 122 10.19 26.62 16.92
N LEU A 123 9.57 26.39 15.75
CA LEU A 123 8.73 25.21 15.54
C LEU A 123 9.60 23.94 15.45
N PRO A 124 9.19 22.81 16.06
CA PRO A 124 9.86 21.52 15.86
C PRO A 124 9.91 21.14 14.38
N VAL A 125 11.05 20.62 13.93
CA VAL A 125 11.28 20.22 12.54
C VAL A 125 11.65 18.75 12.46
N ARG A 126 11.00 18.01 11.57
CA ARG A 126 11.38 16.65 11.16
C ARG A 126 11.53 16.57 9.65
N TRP A 127 12.36 15.65 9.17
CA TRP A 127 12.57 15.43 7.74
C TRP A 127 11.88 14.16 7.29
N ALA A 128 11.14 14.25 6.19
CA ALA A 128 10.68 13.08 5.46
C ALA A 128 11.81 12.53 4.57
N PRO A 129 11.75 11.25 4.16
CA PRO A 129 12.70 10.67 3.21
C PRO A 129 12.68 11.35 1.83
N THR A 130 13.80 11.25 1.11
CA THR A 130 13.92 11.67 -0.30
C THR A 130 13.19 10.76 -1.27
N MET A 131 13.10 11.21 -2.53
CA MET A 131 12.25 10.58 -3.56
C MET A 131 12.67 9.14 -3.91
N ALA A 132 13.97 8.82 -3.96
CA ALA A 132 14.44 7.51 -4.43
C ALA A 132 13.95 6.30 -3.61
N HIS A 133 13.38 6.52 -2.42
CA HIS A 133 12.92 5.46 -1.52
C HIS A 133 11.44 5.06 -1.70
N ASP A 134 10.70 5.66 -2.64
CA ASP A 134 9.30 5.32 -2.86
C ASP A 134 9.06 4.76 -4.28
N TYR A 135 8.31 3.66 -4.39
CA TYR A 135 8.05 3.00 -5.67
C TYR A 135 7.34 3.90 -6.68
N LEU A 136 6.59 4.92 -6.22
CA LEU A 136 5.95 5.90 -7.10
C LEU A 136 6.97 6.63 -7.97
N ILE A 137 8.21 6.80 -7.48
CA ILE A 137 9.32 7.41 -8.21
C ILE A 137 9.94 6.40 -9.19
N GLY A 138 10.05 5.13 -8.80
CA GLY A 138 10.37 4.03 -9.71
C GLY A 138 9.42 3.97 -10.91
N GLN A 139 8.12 4.17 -10.67
CA GLN A 139 7.11 4.26 -11.73
C GLN A 139 7.30 5.46 -12.67
N ILE A 140 7.77 6.61 -12.18
CA ILE A 140 8.12 7.74 -13.07
C ILE A 140 9.21 7.30 -14.04
N VAL A 141 10.26 6.65 -13.54
CA VAL A 141 11.37 6.19 -14.36
C VAL A 141 10.89 5.12 -15.36
N LEU A 142 10.06 4.17 -14.91
CA LEU A 142 9.44 3.17 -15.78
C LEU A 142 8.64 3.84 -16.92
N ASP A 143 7.78 4.81 -16.61
CA ASP A 143 6.99 5.53 -17.63
C ASP A 143 7.89 6.26 -18.63
N ARG A 144 9.02 6.83 -18.17
CA ARG A 144 10.00 7.46 -19.07
C ARG A 144 10.69 6.44 -19.97
N VAL A 145 11.02 5.27 -19.43
CA VAL A 145 11.66 4.17 -20.17
C VAL A 145 10.69 3.61 -21.20
N GLU A 146 9.46 3.30 -20.83
CA GLU A 146 8.42 2.76 -21.71
C GLU A 146 8.04 3.73 -22.84
N ALA A 147 8.14 5.04 -22.60
CA ALA A 147 7.96 6.04 -23.65
C ALA A 147 9.07 6.06 -24.72
N LEU A 148 10.17 5.31 -24.53
CA LEU A 148 11.31 5.21 -25.45
C LEU A 148 11.56 3.78 -25.97
N SER A 149 11.31 2.77 -25.12
CA SER A 149 11.58 1.37 -25.41
C SER A 149 10.59 0.81 -26.43
N GLU A 150 11.11 0.07 -27.41
CA GLU A 150 10.30 -0.67 -28.38
C GLU A 150 10.40 -2.18 -28.13
N GLN A 151 11.61 -2.69 -27.88
CA GLN A 151 11.89 -4.10 -27.63
C GLN A 151 13.03 -4.24 -26.60
N ALA A 152 12.66 -4.20 -25.31
CA ALA A 152 13.60 -4.14 -24.20
C ALA A 152 14.73 -5.20 -24.27
N GLU A 153 14.40 -6.45 -24.60
CA GLU A 153 15.35 -7.58 -24.66
C GLU A 153 16.49 -7.39 -25.68
N SER A 154 16.30 -6.50 -26.66
CA SER A 154 17.30 -6.14 -27.67
C SER A 154 18.01 -4.81 -27.39
N GLU A 155 17.50 -4.06 -26.42
CA GLU A 155 17.87 -2.67 -26.12
C GLU A 155 18.86 -2.59 -24.95
N ARG A 156 19.71 -1.56 -24.98
CA ARG A 156 20.50 -1.14 -23.80
C ARG A 156 19.81 0.03 -23.12
N LEU A 157 19.67 -0.02 -21.80
CA LEU A 157 19.17 1.10 -21.00
C LEU A 157 20.31 1.78 -20.22
N ILE A 158 20.38 3.11 -20.30
CA ILE A 158 21.30 3.91 -19.49
C ILE A 158 20.50 4.95 -18.72
N LEU A 159 20.45 4.80 -17.39
CA LEU A 159 19.91 5.83 -16.51
C LEU A 159 21.00 6.84 -16.18
N VAL A 160 20.70 8.13 -16.35
CA VAL A 160 21.66 9.22 -16.17
C VAL A 160 21.22 10.12 -15.02
N GLY A 161 21.89 9.98 -13.87
CA GLY A 161 21.85 10.93 -12.78
C GLY A 161 22.89 12.03 -12.93
N ALA A 162 22.78 13.07 -12.12
CA ALA A 162 23.73 14.18 -12.10
C ALA A 162 23.77 14.84 -10.71
N GLY A 163 24.84 15.58 -10.43
CA GLY A 163 24.97 16.41 -9.23
C GLY A 163 26.04 15.95 -8.24
N ALA A 164 26.90 15.00 -8.61
CA ALA A 164 28.01 14.58 -7.75
C ALA A 164 29.04 15.71 -7.58
N MET A 165 29.56 15.88 -6.36
CA MET A 165 30.62 16.85 -6.04
C MET A 165 32.00 16.19 -5.90
N ASP A 166 32.00 14.89 -5.64
CA ASP A 166 33.18 14.06 -5.37
C ASP A 166 32.82 12.58 -5.61
N GLU A 167 33.79 11.68 -5.49
CA GLU A 167 33.60 10.25 -5.71
C GLU A 167 32.59 9.65 -4.72
N ALA A 168 32.59 10.10 -3.46
CA ALA A 168 31.70 9.59 -2.42
C ALA A 168 30.22 9.92 -2.72
N SER A 169 29.93 11.17 -3.08
CA SER A 169 28.60 11.59 -3.52
C SER A 169 28.20 10.95 -4.85
N ALA A 170 29.14 10.71 -5.77
CA ALA A 170 28.86 9.95 -7.00
C ALA A 170 28.41 8.52 -6.71
N ILE A 171 29.08 7.81 -5.79
CA ILE A 171 28.71 6.46 -5.36
C ILE A 171 27.32 6.46 -4.70
N ALA A 172 27.06 7.39 -3.80
CA ALA A 172 25.79 7.47 -3.08
C ALA A 172 24.61 7.81 -4.01
N LEU A 173 24.78 8.79 -4.91
CA LEU A 173 23.79 9.11 -5.95
C LEU A 173 23.55 7.92 -6.88
N LYS A 174 24.62 7.20 -7.25
CA LYS A 174 24.51 6.01 -8.09
C LYS A 174 23.70 4.93 -7.40
N ALA A 175 23.91 4.68 -6.11
CA ALA A 175 23.15 3.68 -5.36
C ALA A 175 21.64 3.97 -5.36
N ASP A 176 21.24 5.24 -5.24
CA ASP A 176 19.81 5.61 -5.29
C ASP A 176 19.22 5.49 -6.70
N VAL A 177 19.96 5.85 -7.74
CA VAL A 177 19.51 5.62 -9.13
C VAL A 177 19.50 4.13 -9.49
N ASP A 178 20.43 3.33 -8.96
CA ASP A 178 20.46 1.88 -9.11
C ASP A 178 19.23 1.21 -8.48
N LYS A 179 18.71 1.72 -7.36
CA LYS A 179 17.42 1.25 -6.79
C LYS A 179 16.28 1.47 -7.79
N LEU A 180 16.23 2.64 -8.43
CA LEU A 180 15.22 2.94 -9.46
C LEU A 180 15.42 2.09 -10.72
N LEU A 181 16.66 1.79 -11.11
CA LEU A 181 16.94 0.82 -12.17
C LEU A 181 16.44 -0.59 -11.77
N GLY A 182 16.65 -0.98 -10.52
CA GLY A 182 16.13 -2.23 -9.97
C GLY A 182 14.61 -2.32 -10.03
N TYR A 183 13.90 -1.20 -9.86
CA TYR A 183 12.46 -1.14 -10.09
C TYR A 183 12.10 -1.40 -11.56
N VAL A 184 12.74 -0.70 -12.50
CA VAL A 184 12.50 -0.88 -13.95
C VAL A 184 12.73 -2.33 -14.39
N LYS A 185 13.79 -2.96 -13.89
CA LYS A 185 14.14 -4.36 -14.19
C LYS A 185 13.09 -5.39 -13.73
N ARG A 186 12.15 -5.02 -12.85
CA ARG A 186 11.00 -5.89 -12.48
C ARG A 186 9.98 -6.02 -13.61
N TYR A 187 9.96 -5.07 -14.54
CA TYR A 187 8.95 -4.93 -15.58
C TYR A 187 9.52 -5.07 -16.99
N LYS A 188 10.80 -4.75 -17.18
CA LYS A 188 11.46 -4.79 -18.50
C LYS A 188 12.80 -5.48 -18.39
N ASP A 189 12.98 -6.54 -19.17
CA ASP A 189 14.25 -7.25 -19.30
C ASP A 189 15.07 -6.62 -20.42
N PHE A 190 16.09 -5.83 -20.06
CA PHE A 190 16.97 -5.17 -21.02
C PHE A 190 18.21 -6.03 -21.27
N ARG A 191 18.67 -6.09 -22.53
CA ARG A 191 19.93 -6.79 -22.91
C ARG A 191 21.10 -6.40 -22.01
N ASP A 192 21.21 -5.10 -21.74
CA ASP A 192 22.15 -4.54 -20.79
C ASP A 192 21.55 -3.27 -20.18
N ALA A 193 21.80 -3.03 -18.89
CA ALA A 193 21.34 -1.81 -18.25
C ALA A 193 22.29 -1.35 -17.14
N GLU A 194 22.65 -0.07 -17.21
CA GLU A 194 23.57 0.57 -16.29
C GLU A 194 23.10 1.97 -15.85
N THR A 195 23.76 2.46 -14.79
CA THR A 195 23.55 3.80 -14.25
C THR A 195 24.84 4.60 -14.34
N VAL A 196 24.71 5.87 -14.69
CA VAL A 196 25.81 6.84 -14.75
C VAL A 196 25.46 8.11 -14.01
N ILE A 197 26.42 8.65 -13.25
CA ILE A 197 26.26 9.91 -12.52
C ILE A 197 27.23 10.95 -13.06
N TYR A 198 26.71 12.05 -13.59
CA TYR A 198 27.51 13.21 -13.97
C TYR A 198 27.85 14.08 -12.74
N TYR A 199 29.08 14.61 -12.74
CA TYR A 199 29.53 15.56 -11.74
C TYR A 199 28.95 16.95 -12.01
N ASP A 200 28.60 17.65 -10.95
CA ASP A 200 28.26 19.07 -11.05
C ASP A 200 29.46 19.87 -11.54
N ARG A 201 29.23 20.96 -12.28
CA ARG A 201 30.30 21.81 -12.82
C ARG A 201 31.15 22.47 -11.74
N ALA A 202 30.60 22.63 -10.54
CA ALA A 202 31.31 23.16 -9.38
C ALA A 202 32.18 22.12 -8.67
N ALA A 203 32.12 20.85 -9.05
CA ALA A 203 32.96 19.80 -8.47
C ALA A 203 34.42 19.95 -8.91
N ASP A 204 35.35 19.56 -8.05
CA ASP A 204 36.76 19.47 -8.41
C ASP A 204 36.93 18.47 -9.56
N ASN A 205 37.73 18.86 -10.57
CA ASN A 205 37.97 18.06 -11.78
C ASN A 205 36.70 17.64 -12.55
N ALA A 206 35.57 18.34 -12.37
CA ALA A 206 34.29 18.01 -13.01
C ALA A 206 34.40 17.81 -14.53
N GLU A 207 35.15 18.67 -15.22
CA GLU A 207 35.31 18.58 -16.67
C GLU A 207 36.04 17.29 -17.08
N GLN A 208 37.11 16.92 -16.37
CA GLN A 208 37.84 15.68 -16.63
C GLN A 208 36.93 14.48 -16.38
N ASN A 209 36.32 14.39 -15.19
CA ASN A 209 35.46 13.27 -14.81
C ASN A 209 34.29 13.11 -15.80
N ASN A 210 33.63 14.21 -16.17
CA ASN A 210 32.51 14.18 -17.11
C ASN A 210 32.95 13.83 -18.55
N ARG A 211 34.17 14.19 -18.96
CA ARG A 211 34.76 13.75 -20.24
C ARG A 211 35.06 12.25 -20.23
N GLU A 212 35.59 11.70 -19.15
CA GLU A 212 35.83 10.27 -18.98
C GLU A 212 34.52 9.47 -19.01
N ILE A 213 33.51 9.93 -18.26
CA ILE A 213 32.15 9.36 -18.28
C ILE A 213 31.59 9.35 -19.71
N LYS A 214 31.64 10.49 -20.41
CA LYS A 214 31.16 10.60 -21.78
C LYS A 214 31.92 9.65 -22.70
N SER A 215 33.24 9.55 -22.57
CA SER A 215 34.07 8.69 -23.42
C SER A 215 33.72 7.22 -23.20
N ARG A 216 33.51 6.83 -21.94
CA ARG A 216 33.00 5.50 -21.58
C ARG A 216 31.63 5.27 -22.22
N LEU A 217 30.67 6.18 -22.05
CA LEU A 217 29.35 6.07 -22.67
C LEU A 217 29.44 5.92 -24.19
N LEU A 218 30.22 6.75 -24.87
CA LEU A 218 30.39 6.69 -26.33
C LEU A 218 31.01 5.36 -26.80
N ALA A 219 31.95 4.79 -26.05
CA ALA A 219 32.52 3.47 -26.34
C ALA A 219 31.51 2.33 -26.18
N HIS A 220 30.50 2.53 -25.32
CA HIS A 220 29.49 1.53 -24.94
C HIS A 220 28.14 1.71 -25.65
N ILE A 221 27.89 2.87 -26.28
CA ILE A 221 26.78 3.06 -27.21
C ILE A 221 26.93 2.02 -28.31
N ALA A 222 25.87 1.23 -28.49
CA ALA A 222 25.95 0.06 -29.33
C ALA A 222 26.30 0.46 -30.78
N LYS A 223 27.38 -0.13 -31.34
CA LYS A 223 27.70 0.01 -32.78
C LYS A 223 26.58 -0.60 -33.66
N GLN A 224 25.79 -1.52 -33.08
CA GLN A 224 24.59 -2.14 -33.61
C GLN A 224 23.57 -2.33 -32.47
N GLY A 225 22.30 -1.96 -32.69
CA GLY A 225 21.23 -2.04 -31.69
C GLY A 225 20.87 -0.69 -31.05
N ARG A 226 19.75 -0.63 -30.32
CA ARG A 226 19.18 0.60 -29.75
C ARG A 226 19.70 0.84 -28.33
N THR A 227 20.16 2.06 -28.05
CA THR A 227 20.57 2.50 -26.71
C THR A 227 19.63 3.61 -26.24
N LEU A 228 18.91 3.37 -25.15
CA LEU A 228 18.01 4.33 -24.53
C LEU A 228 18.78 5.10 -23.45
N LEU A 229 18.67 6.43 -23.45
CA LEU A 229 19.26 7.27 -22.41
C LEU A 229 18.14 8.04 -21.70
N VAL A 230 17.98 7.78 -20.40
CA VAL A 230 16.88 8.32 -19.60
C VAL A 230 17.45 9.17 -18.46
N PRO A 231 17.16 10.49 -18.42
CA PRO A 231 17.63 11.34 -17.34
C PRO A 231 16.82 11.08 -16.05
N VAL A 232 17.52 10.75 -14.97
CA VAL A 232 16.96 10.49 -13.64
C VAL A 232 17.52 11.52 -12.66
N SER A 233 17.07 12.76 -12.80
CA SER A 233 17.51 13.90 -11.99
C SER A 233 16.42 14.97 -11.90
N ILE A 234 16.64 15.96 -11.04
CA ILE A 234 15.85 17.20 -10.95
C ILE A 234 16.85 18.34 -11.17
N GLY A 235 17.11 18.68 -12.43
CA GLY A 235 18.20 19.57 -12.81
C GLY A 235 17.79 21.03 -13.02
N PRO A 236 18.76 21.93 -13.25
CA PRO A 236 18.50 23.27 -13.76
C PRO A 236 17.74 23.24 -15.09
N LYS A 237 16.80 24.17 -15.22
CA LYS A 237 15.85 24.34 -16.33
C LYS A 237 15.37 25.79 -16.36
N PHE A 238 16.23 26.69 -16.84
CA PHE A 238 15.89 28.11 -16.97
C PHE A 238 14.84 28.32 -18.07
N ASP A 239 15.07 27.68 -19.21
CA ASP A 239 14.12 27.54 -20.32
C ASP A 239 14.30 26.16 -20.97
N THR A 240 13.72 25.94 -22.15
CA THR A 240 13.82 24.67 -22.87
C THR A 240 15.23 24.38 -23.39
N ALA A 241 16.00 25.40 -23.78
CA ALA A 241 17.34 25.27 -24.34
C ALA A 241 18.43 25.27 -23.25
N MET A 242 18.26 26.08 -22.20
CA MET A 242 19.13 26.22 -21.03
C MET A 242 18.67 25.29 -19.90
N SER A 243 18.73 23.99 -20.15
CA SER A 243 18.39 22.95 -19.19
C SER A 243 19.45 21.86 -19.14
N LEU A 244 19.54 21.14 -18.01
CA LEU A 244 20.42 19.98 -17.87
C LEU A 244 20.13 18.92 -18.95
N THR A 245 18.85 18.69 -19.24
CA THR A 245 18.41 17.72 -20.26
C THR A 245 18.76 18.19 -21.67
N SER A 246 18.61 19.47 -22.00
CA SER A 246 19.09 20.02 -23.28
C SER A 246 20.61 19.90 -23.44
N TRP A 247 21.38 20.22 -22.39
CA TRP A 247 22.83 20.02 -22.38
C TRP A 247 23.20 18.56 -22.60
N LEU A 248 22.55 17.64 -21.89
CA LEU A 248 22.78 16.19 -21.98
C LEU A 248 22.46 15.68 -23.39
N GLY A 249 21.28 16.02 -23.94
CA GLY A 249 20.91 15.65 -25.31
C GLY A 249 21.89 16.22 -26.35
N GLY A 250 22.39 17.44 -26.12
CA GLY A 250 23.45 18.06 -26.92
C GLY A 250 24.73 17.23 -27.01
N GLN A 251 25.12 16.52 -25.94
CA GLN A 251 26.32 15.68 -25.91
C GLN A 251 26.25 14.48 -26.87
N PHE A 252 25.04 14.03 -27.23
CA PHE A 252 24.78 12.79 -27.95
C PHE A 252 24.08 12.98 -29.30
N LYS A 253 23.92 14.23 -29.78
CA LYS A 253 23.23 14.54 -31.06
C LYS A 253 23.78 13.80 -32.29
N GLN A 254 25.06 13.46 -32.29
CA GLN A 254 25.73 12.76 -33.40
C GLN A 254 25.80 11.24 -33.18
N THR A 255 24.97 10.69 -32.29
CA THR A 255 24.93 9.26 -31.95
C THR A 255 23.54 8.69 -32.23
N GLN A 256 23.41 7.36 -32.22
CA GLN A 256 22.14 6.67 -32.41
C GLN A 256 21.34 6.47 -31.10
N VAL A 257 21.65 7.26 -30.06
CA VAL A 257 20.95 7.16 -28.77
C VAL A 257 19.52 7.67 -28.91
N VAL A 258 18.59 6.88 -28.38
CA VAL A 258 17.18 7.25 -28.24
C VAL A 258 17.03 8.06 -26.95
N TYR A 259 16.59 9.32 -27.08
CA TYR A 259 16.55 10.28 -25.98
C TYR A 259 15.30 11.17 -26.04
N LYS A 260 14.66 11.38 -24.89
CA LYS A 260 13.68 12.46 -24.69
C LYS A 260 14.12 13.31 -23.48
N PRO A 261 14.00 14.65 -23.53
CA PRO A 261 14.43 15.54 -22.45
C PRO A 261 13.45 15.58 -21.26
N ASN A 262 12.85 14.44 -20.92
CA ASN A 262 11.89 14.29 -19.84
C ASN A 262 12.59 13.75 -18.61
N GLU A 263 12.81 14.63 -17.63
CA GLU A 263 13.34 14.28 -16.32
C GLU A 263 12.23 13.78 -15.37
N LEU A 264 12.52 13.70 -14.07
CA LEU A 264 11.55 13.24 -13.06
C LEU A 264 10.34 14.16 -12.93
N LEU A 265 10.52 15.47 -13.16
CA LEU A 265 9.45 16.47 -13.09
C LEU A 265 9.26 17.16 -14.44
N PRO A 266 8.00 17.46 -14.84
CA PRO A 266 6.75 17.17 -14.14
C PRO A 266 6.27 15.73 -14.36
N HIS A 267 5.61 15.15 -13.35
CA HIS A 267 4.93 13.86 -13.46
C HIS A 267 3.81 13.73 -12.41
N PRO A 268 2.63 13.14 -12.73
CA PRO A 268 1.54 12.97 -11.76
C PRO A 268 1.94 12.21 -10.49
N ASN A 269 2.78 11.18 -10.61
CA ASN A 269 3.26 10.43 -9.45
C ASN A 269 4.10 11.26 -8.47
N ALA A 270 4.69 12.39 -8.87
CA ALA A 270 5.38 13.28 -7.93
C ALA A 270 4.39 13.91 -6.94
N LEU A 271 3.18 14.26 -7.40
CA LEU A 271 2.12 14.73 -6.52
C LEU A 271 1.64 13.60 -5.61
N LEU A 272 1.43 12.39 -6.15
CA LEU A 272 1.05 11.24 -5.33
C LEU A 272 2.10 10.96 -4.25
N TRP A 273 3.38 11.04 -4.57
CA TRP A 273 4.48 10.87 -3.62
C TRP A 273 4.47 11.95 -2.52
N LEU A 274 4.27 13.23 -2.87
CA LEU A 274 4.11 14.31 -1.88
C LEU A 274 2.92 14.03 -0.94
N LYS A 275 1.75 13.69 -1.51
CA LYS A 275 0.54 13.37 -0.74
C LYS A 275 0.73 12.12 0.13
N LYS A 276 1.41 11.09 -0.38
CA LYS A 276 1.70 9.85 0.36
C LYS A 276 2.63 10.13 1.54
N THR A 277 3.65 10.93 1.31
CA THR A 277 4.58 11.37 2.36
C THR A 277 3.83 12.15 3.43
N ALA A 278 2.96 13.10 3.05
CA ALA A 278 2.13 13.82 3.99
C ALA A 278 1.15 12.93 4.75
N ASN A 279 0.57 11.92 4.10
CA ASN A 279 -0.32 10.94 4.74
C ASN A 279 0.39 10.08 5.80
N ARG A 280 1.71 9.86 5.68
CA ARG A 280 2.50 9.14 6.70
C ARG A 280 2.69 9.97 7.96
N GLU A 281 2.67 11.29 7.80
CA GLU A 281 3.05 12.26 8.82
C GLU A 281 1.85 13.00 9.42
N THR A 282 0.68 12.88 8.80
CA THR A 282 -0.56 13.48 9.28
C THR A 282 -1.27 12.50 10.22
N PRO A 283 -1.69 12.93 11.43
CA PRO A 283 -2.51 12.10 12.31
C PRO A 283 -3.76 11.59 11.59
N LEU A 284 -4.06 10.30 11.76
CA LEU A 284 -5.19 9.68 11.11
C LEU A 284 -6.49 10.11 11.80
N SER A 285 -7.50 10.47 11.00
CA SER A 285 -8.87 10.69 11.48
C SER A 285 -9.80 9.61 10.93
N ALA A 286 -10.86 9.28 11.67
CA ALA A 286 -11.86 8.30 11.22
C ALA A 286 -12.49 8.67 9.87
N ALA A 287 -12.69 9.96 9.60
CA ALA A 287 -13.23 10.46 8.33
C ALA A 287 -12.32 10.22 7.11
N SER A 288 -11.04 9.94 7.34
CA SER A 288 -10.04 9.68 6.29
C SER A 288 -9.74 8.19 6.09
N LEU A 289 -10.48 7.31 6.76
CA LEU A 289 -10.35 5.86 6.63
C LEU A 289 -11.39 5.30 5.65
N GLY A 290 -10.96 4.35 4.83
CA GLY A 290 -11.83 3.56 3.96
C GLY A 290 -11.42 2.09 3.97
N VAL A 291 -12.23 1.25 3.35
CA VAL A 291 -12.01 -0.20 3.30
C VAL A 291 -12.12 -0.68 1.86
N VAL A 292 -11.15 -1.48 1.43
CA VAL A 292 -11.27 -2.28 0.21
C VAL A 292 -11.43 -3.73 0.62
N ILE A 293 -12.49 -4.39 0.18
CA ILE A 293 -12.70 -5.82 0.42
C ILE A 293 -12.48 -6.54 -0.90
N MET A 294 -11.57 -7.52 -0.89
CA MET A 294 -11.18 -8.33 -2.03
C MET A 294 -11.67 -9.78 -1.84
N PRO A 295 -12.90 -10.10 -2.26
CA PRO A 295 -13.36 -11.46 -2.44
C PRO A 295 -12.95 -12.01 -3.83
N HIS A 296 -12.94 -13.34 -3.97
CA HIS A 296 -12.61 -13.99 -5.25
C HIS A 296 -13.51 -13.52 -6.42
N GLY A 297 -14.82 -13.44 -6.19
CA GLY A 297 -15.81 -13.15 -7.24
C GLY A 297 -16.15 -14.40 -8.05
N SER A 298 -17.42 -14.56 -8.43
CA SER A 298 -17.86 -15.69 -9.26
C SER A 298 -19.17 -15.31 -9.97
N THR A 299 -20.10 -16.26 -10.07
CA THR A 299 -21.46 -16.03 -10.58
C THR A 299 -22.22 -15.00 -9.74
N GLN A 300 -23.26 -14.37 -10.32
CA GLN A 300 -24.03 -13.35 -9.62
C GLN A 300 -24.61 -13.82 -8.26
N PRO A 301 -25.18 -15.03 -8.13
CA PRO A 301 -25.65 -15.50 -6.82
C PRO A 301 -24.54 -15.59 -5.75
N TRP A 302 -23.31 -15.89 -6.17
CA TRP A 302 -22.15 -15.90 -5.27
C TRP A 302 -21.80 -14.47 -4.84
N ASN A 303 -21.78 -13.54 -5.80
CA ASN A 303 -21.48 -12.13 -5.52
C ASN A 303 -22.55 -11.52 -4.61
N ASP A 304 -23.83 -11.76 -4.88
CA ASP A 304 -24.96 -11.29 -4.05
C ASP A 304 -24.84 -11.79 -2.61
N ALA A 305 -24.47 -13.06 -2.42
CA ALA A 305 -24.28 -13.64 -1.10
C ALA A 305 -23.13 -12.96 -0.33
N VAL A 306 -21.99 -12.72 -1.00
CA VAL A 306 -20.86 -12.00 -0.39
C VAL A 306 -21.22 -10.54 -0.08
N GLU A 307 -21.88 -9.86 -1.01
CA GLU A 307 -22.32 -8.47 -0.82
C GLU A 307 -23.31 -8.33 0.33
N SER A 308 -24.17 -9.33 0.56
CA SER A 308 -25.10 -9.34 1.70
C SER A 308 -24.37 -9.32 3.06
N ALA A 309 -23.19 -9.94 3.15
CA ALA A 309 -22.38 -9.92 4.37
C ALA A 309 -21.66 -8.57 4.57
N ILE A 310 -21.39 -7.84 3.48
CA ILE A 310 -20.70 -6.54 3.49
C ILE A 310 -21.67 -5.38 3.69
N GLN A 311 -22.90 -5.49 3.17
CA GLN A 311 -23.89 -4.41 3.13
C GLN A 311 -24.07 -3.68 4.48
N PRO A 312 -24.19 -4.38 5.63
CA PRO A 312 -24.40 -3.69 6.91
C PRO A 312 -23.27 -2.71 7.29
N LEU A 313 -22.06 -2.96 6.83
CA LEU A 313 -20.86 -2.17 7.15
C LEU A 313 -20.74 -0.90 6.32
N ARG A 314 -21.46 -0.79 5.20
CA ARG A 314 -21.40 0.38 4.30
C ARG A 314 -21.92 1.67 4.96
N SER A 315 -22.71 1.54 6.03
CA SER A 315 -23.17 2.67 6.84
C SER A 315 -22.09 3.24 7.76
N GLN A 316 -21.07 2.44 8.09
CA GLN A 316 -20.01 2.80 9.03
C GLN A 316 -18.71 3.23 8.33
N TYR A 317 -18.41 2.63 7.18
CA TYR A 317 -17.18 2.87 6.44
C TYR A 317 -17.45 3.13 4.94
N PRO A 318 -16.64 3.99 4.29
CA PRO A 318 -16.54 3.99 2.84
C PRO A 318 -15.93 2.66 2.37
N ILE A 319 -16.74 1.80 1.74
CA ILE A 319 -16.31 0.46 1.29
C ILE A 319 -16.33 0.37 -0.23
N GLU A 320 -15.22 -0.11 -0.79
CA GLU A 320 -15.14 -0.58 -2.18
C GLU A 320 -14.88 -2.09 -2.21
N ILE A 321 -15.37 -2.75 -3.27
CA ILE A 321 -15.11 -4.16 -3.52
C ILE A 321 -14.18 -4.25 -4.72
N ALA A 322 -13.13 -5.05 -4.58
CA ALA A 322 -12.21 -5.39 -5.66
C ALA A 322 -12.29 -6.90 -5.91
N TYR A 323 -13.19 -7.34 -6.79
CA TYR A 323 -13.31 -8.77 -7.09
C TYR A 323 -12.04 -9.28 -7.81
N GLY A 324 -11.63 -10.51 -7.47
CA GLY A 324 -10.61 -11.23 -8.22
C GLY A 324 -9.42 -11.67 -7.38
N MET A 325 -8.49 -12.35 -8.06
CA MET A 325 -7.29 -12.96 -7.49
C MET A 325 -6.10 -11.97 -7.43
N GLY A 326 -6.36 -10.75 -6.95
CA GLY A 326 -5.36 -9.69 -6.95
C GLY A 326 -5.15 -9.04 -8.31
N ASP A 327 -6.24 -8.71 -9.03
CA ASP A 327 -6.12 -7.93 -10.26
C ASP A 327 -5.74 -6.47 -9.95
N PRO A 328 -4.59 -5.98 -10.45
CA PRO A 328 -4.09 -4.66 -10.07
C PRO A 328 -4.95 -3.50 -10.62
N HIS A 329 -5.67 -3.68 -11.73
CA HIS A 329 -6.53 -2.64 -12.29
C HIS A 329 -7.82 -2.50 -11.47
N ILE A 330 -8.44 -3.62 -11.11
CA ILE A 330 -9.64 -3.61 -10.25
C ILE A 330 -9.30 -3.02 -8.88
N ILE A 331 -8.12 -3.38 -8.32
CA ILE A 331 -7.63 -2.79 -7.07
C ILE A 331 -7.38 -1.29 -7.24
N GLN A 332 -6.70 -0.85 -8.31
CA GLN A 332 -6.47 0.57 -8.60
C GLN A 332 -7.78 1.36 -8.67
N ASP A 333 -8.81 0.82 -9.33
CA ASP A 333 -10.11 1.49 -9.46
C ASP A 333 -10.80 1.66 -8.09
N ALA A 334 -10.80 0.61 -7.26
CA ALA A 334 -11.33 0.66 -5.91
C ALA A 334 -10.60 1.70 -5.04
N VAL A 335 -9.26 1.70 -5.08
CA VAL A 335 -8.42 2.66 -4.35
C VAL A 335 -8.70 4.09 -4.83
N SER A 336 -8.78 4.31 -6.15
CA SER A 336 -9.01 5.63 -6.74
C SER A 336 -10.36 6.21 -6.33
N ARG A 337 -11.44 5.40 -6.28
CA ARG A 337 -12.76 5.83 -5.81
C ARG A 337 -12.79 6.19 -4.33
N LEU A 338 -11.96 5.55 -3.50
CA LEU A 338 -11.79 5.93 -2.10
C LEU A 338 -11.01 7.24 -1.97
N GLU A 339 -9.89 7.40 -2.69
CA GLU A 339 -9.10 8.63 -2.66
C GLU A 339 -9.90 9.85 -3.14
N GLN A 340 -10.74 9.70 -4.16
CA GLN A 340 -11.67 10.75 -4.62
C GLN A 340 -12.66 11.21 -3.55
N ARG A 341 -12.94 10.36 -2.55
CA ARG A 341 -13.78 10.68 -1.38
C ARG A 341 -12.97 11.21 -0.19
N GLY A 342 -11.68 11.49 -0.38
CA GLY A 342 -10.80 12.01 0.68
C GLY A 342 -10.22 10.94 1.60
N VAL A 343 -10.37 9.65 1.27
CA VAL A 343 -9.72 8.56 2.01
C VAL A 343 -8.21 8.63 1.82
N ARG A 344 -7.48 8.54 2.93
CA ARG A 344 -6.01 8.58 3.00
C ARG A 344 -5.41 7.29 3.57
N ARG A 345 -6.22 6.51 4.30
CA ARG A 345 -5.86 5.20 4.83
C ARG A 345 -6.88 4.16 4.41
N ILE A 346 -6.41 3.06 3.87
CA ILE A 346 -7.26 1.97 3.41
C ILE A 346 -6.95 0.71 4.21
N VAL A 347 -7.99 0.14 4.82
CA VAL A 347 -7.93 -1.23 5.32
C VAL A 347 -8.25 -2.16 4.15
N PHE A 348 -7.25 -2.93 3.70
CA PHE A 348 -7.41 -3.88 2.60
C PHE A 348 -7.67 -5.28 3.15
N VAL A 349 -8.85 -5.82 2.85
CA VAL A 349 -9.34 -7.09 3.40
C VAL A 349 -9.33 -8.16 2.32
N ARG A 350 -8.49 -9.18 2.49
CA ARG A 350 -8.54 -10.40 1.67
C ARG A 350 -9.63 -11.30 2.23
N MET A 351 -10.78 -11.34 1.57
CA MET A 351 -11.90 -12.21 1.96
C MET A 351 -11.68 -13.64 1.44
N TYR A 352 -10.58 -14.23 1.88
CA TYR A 352 -10.11 -15.58 1.56
C TYR A 352 -10.03 -16.44 2.82
N ALA A 353 -10.07 -17.77 2.65
CA ALA A 353 -10.16 -18.72 3.76
C ALA A 353 -9.04 -18.56 4.78
N LEU A 354 -7.79 -18.48 4.32
CA LEU A 354 -6.60 -18.33 5.15
C LEU A 354 -5.93 -16.97 4.92
N ASN A 355 -5.26 -16.46 5.96
CA ASN A 355 -4.63 -15.12 5.96
C ASN A 355 -3.49 -14.95 4.96
N HIS A 356 -2.83 -16.05 4.56
CA HIS A 356 -1.74 -16.03 3.59
C HIS A 356 -2.25 -16.05 2.14
N HIS A 357 -3.49 -16.48 1.90
CA HIS A 357 -4.07 -16.52 0.56
C HIS A 357 -4.07 -15.11 -0.07
N MET A 358 -3.47 -15.01 -1.25
CA MET A 358 -3.27 -13.77 -2.01
C MET A 358 -2.44 -12.68 -1.30
N LYS A 359 -1.85 -12.95 -0.12
CA LYS A 359 -1.15 -11.93 0.66
C LYS A 359 0.10 -11.42 -0.06
N SER A 360 1.01 -12.29 -0.45
CA SER A 360 2.28 -11.87 -1.08
C SER A 360 2.05 -11.09 -2.39
N LEU A 361 1.11 -11.54 -3.22
CA LEU A 361 0.74 -10.87 -4.46
C LEU A 361 0.12 -9.49 -4.20
N THR A 362 -0.88 -9.41 -3.32
CA THR A 362 -1.56 -8.13 -3.03
C THR A 362 -0.66 -7.17 -2.27
N ASP A 363 0.18 -7.63 -1.34
CA ASP A 363 1.13 -6.77 -0.65
C ASP A 363 2.13 -6.15 -1.64
N TYR A 364 2.57 -6.89 -2.66
CA TYR A 364 3.35 -6.30 -3.76
C TYR A 364 2.53 -5.27 -4.53
N ILE A 365 1.33 -5.60 -5.02
CA ILE A 365 0.47 -4.67 -5.79
C ILE A 365 0.18 -3.37 -5.01
N LEU A 366 -0.04 -3.48 -3.70
CA LEU A 366 -0.32 -2.34 -2.80
C LEU A 366 0.93 -1.51 -2.44
N GLY A 367 2.12 -1.95 -2.86
CA GLY A 367 3.38 -1.28 -2.52
C GLY A 367 3.82 -1.50 -1.06
N LEU A 368 3.38 -2.59 -0.44
CA LEU A 368 3.79 -3.04 0.90
C LEU A 368 4.96 -4.04 0.84
N ALA A 369 5.17 -4.69 -0.30
CA ALA A 369 6.32 -5.53 -0.57
C ALA A 369 7.11 -4.98 -1.77
N GLU A 370 8.43 -5.12 -1.71
CA GLU A 370 9.32 -4.63 -2.76
C GLU A 370 9.31 -5.53 -4.00
N TYR A 371 9.28 -6.84 -3.82
CA TYR A 371 9.37 -7.81 -4.91
C TYR A 371 8.04 -8.57 -5.07
N ALA A 372 7.67 -8.85 -6.31
CA ALA A 372 6.55 -9.73 -6.61
C ALA A 372 6.88 -11.15 -6.13
N PRO A 373 5.90 -11.93 -5.65
CA PRO A 373 6.14 -13.33 -5.35
C PRO A 373 6.54 -14.09 -6.61
N GLU A 374 7.44 -15.07 -6.48
CA GLU A 374 7.69 -16.05 -7.53
C GLU A 374 6.37 -16.77 -7.86
N SER A 375 6.05 -16.88 -9.15
CA SER A 375 4.75 -17.41 -9.54
C SER A 375 4.74 -18.94 -9.49
N ASP A 376 4.25 -19.53 -8.41
CA ASP A 376 3.95 -20.97 -8.36
C ASP A 376 2.61 -21.32 -9.07
N HIS A 377 1.81 -20.30 -9.42
CA HIS A 377 0.44 -20.45 -9.93
C HIS A 377 0.19 -19.92 -11.34
N ARG A 378 1.22 -19.40 -12.03
CA ARG A 378 1.10 -19.11 -13.45
C ARG A 378 1.50 -20.39 -14.19
N GLY A 379 0.51 -21.05 -14.78
CA GLY A 379 0.74 -22.21 -15.64
C GLY A 379 1.93 -21.96 -16.57
N ARG A 380 2.75 -22.99 -16.73
CA ARG A 380 4.07 -23.02 -17.36
C ARG A 380 4.07 -22.78 -18.88
N HIS A 381 3.26 -21.83 -19.34
CA HIS A 381 3.11 -21.43 -20.73
C HIS A 381 3.00 -19.91 -20.76
N ASP A 382 4.11 -19.22 -20.53
CA ASP A 382 4.55 -18.03 -21.28
C ASP A 382 5.82 -17.49 -20.63
N HIS A 383 6.67 -16.91 -21.47
CA HIS A 383 7.93 -16.26 -21.11
C HIS A 383 7.79 -15.41 -19.84
N ALA A 384 8.80 -15.47 -18.94
CA ALA A 384 8.88 -14.78 -17.64
C ALA A 384 7.85 -13.65 -17.47
N ALA A 385 6.70 -13.96 -16.88
CA ALA A 385 5.57 -13.03 -16.86
C ALA A 385 5.97 -11.75 -16.10
N GLU A 386 5.81 -10.59 -16.74
CA GLU A 386 6.08 -9.28 -16.14
C GLU A 386 5.39 -9.17 -14.77
N ALA A 387 6.09 -8.57 -13.79
CA ALA A 387 5.50 -8.34 -12.48
C ALA A 387 4.22 -7.49 -12.62
N PRO A 388 3.16 -7.75 -11.82
CA PRO A 388 1.95 -6.94 -11.93
C PRO A 388 2.23 -5.48 -11.57
N PRO A 389 1.54 -4.50 -12.19
CA PRO A 389 1.70 -3.10 -11.83
C PRO A 389 1.30 -2.86 -10.36
N GLN A 390 2.10 -2.06 -9.65
CA GLN A 390 1.73 -1.55 -8.34
C GLN A 390 0.75 -0.37 -8.47
N VAL A 391 -0.14 -0.20 -7.50
CA VAL A 391 -1.12 0.89 -7.53
C VAL A 391 -0.46 2.26 -7.40
N ARG A 392 -0.90 3.19 -8.25
CA ARG A 392 -0.57 4.62 -8.19
C ARG A 392 -1.51 5.30 -7.20
N THR A 393 -1.05 5.48 -5.97
CA THR A 393 -1.89 6.00 -4.89
C THR A 393 -1.08 6.74 -3.84
N ALA A 394 -1.70 7.75 -3.23
CA ALA A 394 -1.20 8.40 -2.04
C ALA A 394 -1.71 7.74 -0.74
N ALA A 395 -2.68 6.82 -0.84
CA ALA A 395 -3.20 6.12 0.30
C ALA A 395 -2.16 5.20 0.95
N LEU A 396 -2.30 5.02 2.26
CA LEU A 396 -1.54 4.06 3.04
C LEU A 396 -2.41 2.84 3.35
N PHE A 397 -1.80 1.66 3.44
CA PHE A 397 -2.54 0.41 3.63
C PHE A 397 -2.25 -0.24 4.97
N SER A 398 -3.29 -0.85 5.54
CA SER A 398 -3.18 -1.91 6.56
C SER A 398 -4.03 -3.07 6.08
N THR A 399 -3.59 -4.31 6.32
CA THR A 399 -4.18 -5.45 5.61
C THR A 399 -4.47 -6.63 6.54
N PHE A 400 -5.57 -7.35 6.29
CA PHE A 400 -5.89 -8.61 6.98
C PHE A 400 -6.64 -9.58 6.05
N GLY A 401 -6.85 -10.80 6.49
CA GLY A 401 -7.59 -11.83 5.76
C GLY A 401 -7.74 -13.09 6.60
N GLY A 402 -8.22 -14.17 5.98
CA GLY A 402 -8.35 -15.47 6.65
C GLY A 402 -9.63 -15.63 7.43
N TYR A 403 -10.79 -15.65 6.74
CA TYR A 403 -12.07 -15.75 7.43
C TYR A 403 -12.26 -17.10 8.15
N GLU A 404 -11.72 -18.22 7.64
CA GLU A 404 -11.86 -19.55 8.27
C GLU A 404 -11.04 -19.68 9.56
N GLN A 405 -10.02 -18.83 9.72
CA GLN A 405 -9.19 -18.76 10.93
C GLN A 405 -9.91 -18.04 12.09
N ASN A 406 -11.07 -17.43 11.84
CA ASN A 406 -11.91 -16.89 12.91
C ASN A 406 -12.60 -18.05 13.66
N PRO A 407 -12.38 -18.22 14.98
CA PRO A 407 -13.03 -19.25 15.79
C PRO A 407 -14.56 -19.28 15.68
N ALA A 408 -15.20 -18.13 15.41
CA ALA A 408 -16.64 -18.04 15.26
C ALA A 408 -17.19 -18.79 14.03
N ILE A 409 -16.35 -19.16 13.06
CA ILE A 409 -16.77 -19.98 11.90
C ILE A 409 -17.31 -21.35 12.32
N ALA A 410 -16.86 -21.88 13.46
CA ALA A 410 -17.45 -23.10 14.03
C ALA A 410 -18.96 -22.95 14.29
N GLN A 411 -19.46 -21.74 14.60
CA GLN A 411 -20.90 -21.48 14.76
C GLN A 411 -21.66 -21.61 13.44
N VAL A 412 -21.05 -21.16 12.33
CA VAL A 412 -21.64 -21.27 10.99
C VAL A 412 -21.69 -22.74 10.57
N LEU A 413 -20.58 -23.47 10.76
CA LEU A 413 -20.51 -24.89 10.47
C LEU A 413 -21.52 -25.69 11.29
N HIS A 414 -21.67 -25.39 12.59
CA HIS A 414 -22.70 -26.00 13.44
C HIS A 414 -24.10 -25.77 12.87
N LYS A 415 -24.43 -24.54 12.48
CA LYS A 415 -25.72 -24.22 11.85
C LYS A 415 -25.94 -25.03 10.56
N ARG A 416 -24.92 -25.21 9.72
CA ARG A 416 -25.04 -26.02 8.49
C ARG A 416 -25.27 -27.51 8.78
N ILE A 417 -24.63 -28.03 9.83
CA ILE A 417 -24.82 -29.41 10.29
C ILE A 417 -26.24 -29.59 10.86
N ALA A 418 -26.66 -28.71 11.77
CA ALA A 418 -27.96 -28.78 12.44
C ALA A 418 -29.15 -28.62 11.48
N GLU A 419 -28.96 -27.95 10.33
CA GLU A 419 -29.97 -27.88 9.26
C GLU A 419 -30.25 -29.23 8.58
N MET A 420 -29.36 -30.22 8.73
CA MET A 420 -29.44 -31.52 8.04
C MET A 420 -29.47 -32.72 8.99
N SER A 421 -28.79 -32.60 10.13
CA SER A 421 -28.60 -33.67 11.11
C SER A 421 -29.89 -33.95 11.86
N THR A 422 -30.35 -35.20 11.80
CA THR A 422 -31.58 -35.65 12.48
C THR A 422 -31.31 -36.76 13.47
N ASP A 423 -30.27 -37.56 13.23
CA ASP A 423 -29.84 -38.64 14.13
C ASP A 423 -28.30 -38.65 14.27
N PRO A 424 -27.74 -37.73 15.09
CA PRO A 424 -26.30 -37.51 15.15
C PRO A 424 -25.48 -38.79 15.41
N ALA A 425 -25.98 -39.69 16.27
CA ALA A 425 -25.27 -40.90 16.66
C ALA A 425 -25.00 -41.86 15.48
N ASN A 426 -25.77 -41.73 14.39
CA ASN A 426 -25.64 -42.52 13.17
C ASN A 426 -25.15 -41.69 11.97
N GLU A 427 -24.70 -40.46 12.19
CA GLU A 427 -24.33 -39.52 11.14
C GLU A 427 -22.83 -39.18 11.16
N THR A 428 -22.18 -39.28 10.00
CA THR A 428 -20.81 -38.83 9.76
C THR A 428 -20.83 -37.55 8.94
N VAL A 429 -20.19 -36.50 9.44
CA VAL A 429 -20.05 -35.21 8.76
C VAL A 429 -18.69 -35.11 8.07
N LEU A 430 -18.69 -34.74 6.79
CA LEU A 430 -17.49 -34.41 6.03
C LEU A 430 -17.50 -32.92 5.68
N LEU A 431 -16.58 -32.16 6.26
CA LEU A 431 -16.32 -30.77 5.87
C LEU A 431 -15.40 -30.81 4.66
N ILE A 432 -15.89 -30.40 3.49
CA ILE A 432 -15.11 -30.43 2.24
C ILE A 432 -14.77 -29.00 1.82
N ALA A 433 -13.48 -28.70 1.72
CA ALA A 433 -12.95 -27.40 1.29
C ALA A 433 -12.24 -27.49 -0.08
N HIS A 434 -11.95 -26.32 -0.65
CA HIS A 434 -11.27 -26.19 -1.94
C HIS A 434 -9.88 -26.85 -1.92
N GLY A 435 -9.09 -26.60 -0.87
CA GLY A 435 -7.70 -27.05 -0.76
C GLY A 435 -6.72 -26.14 -1.49
N GLU A 436 -5.43 -26.48 -1.38
CA GLU A 436 -4.32 -25.71 -1.93
C GLU A 436 -3.43 -26.55 -2.85
N GLY A 437 -2.56 -25.90 -3.63
CA GLY A 437 -1.66 -26.55 -4.57
C GLY A 437 -0.45 -27.22 -3.93
N THR A 438 0.06 -26.68 -2.84
CA THR A 438 1.20 -27.25 -2.09
C THR A 438 0.70 -28.15 -0.97
N ASP A 439 1.51 -29.13 -0.58
CA ASP A 439 1.16 -30.03 0.53
C ASP A 439 1.19 -29.25 1.85
N GLU A 440 2.20 -28.41 2.06
CA GLU A 440 2.33 -27.57 3.24
C GLU A 440 1.15 -26.62 3.43
N GLY A 441 0.69 -25.99 2.35
CA GLY A 441 -0.46 -25.10 2.37
C GLY A 441 -1.77 -25.85 2.61
N ASN A 442 -1.95 -26.99 1.94
CA ASN A 442 -3.14 -27.82 2.14
C ASN A 442 -3.22 -28.37 3.58
N ASP A 443 -2.08 -28.75 4.17
CA ASP A 443 -2.00 -29.20 5.57
C ASP A 443 -2.35 -28.08 6.55
N GLN A 444 -1.92 -26.84 6.28
CA GLN A 444 -2.34 -25.68 7.06
C GLN A 444 -3.86 -25.45 7.00
N TRP A 445 -4.47 -25.62 5.82
CA TRP A 445 -5.92 -25.51 5.68
C TRP A 445 -6.65 -26.60 6.46
N LEU A 446 -6.22 -27.86 6.32
CA LEU A 446 -6.76 -28.97 7.09
C LEU A 446 -6.61 -28.75 8.60
N ALA A 447 -5.48 -28.20 9.06
CA ALA A 447 -5.27 -27.86 10.46
C ALA A 447 -6.30 -26.83 10.98
N VAL A 448 -6.59 -25.78 10.21
CA VAL A 448 -7.62 -24.79 10.57
C VAL A 448 -9.01 -25.43 10.63
N MET A 449 -9.34 -26.29 9.64
CA MET A 449 -10.61 -27.02 9.64
C MET A 449 -10.71 -27.96 10.86
N ASN A 450 -9.64 -28.68 11.20
CA ASN A 450 -9.60 -29.55 12.38
C ASN A 450 -9.75 -28.77 13.69
N GLN A 451 -9.16 -27.58 13.82
CA GLN A 451 -9.40 -26.72 14.97
C GLN A 451 -10.88 -26.31 15.09
N ASN A 452 -11.56 -26.07 13.96
CA ASN A 452 -12.99 -25.80 13.96
C ASN A 452 -13.80 -27.06 14.32
N ILE A 453 -13.37 -28.25 13.91
CA ILE A 453 -13.97 -29.52 14.34
C ILE A 453 -13.85 -29.72 15.86
N GLU A 454 -12.71 -29.41 16.47
CA GLU A 454 -12.58 -29.51 17.93
C GLU A 454 -13.53 -28.55 18.66
N ARG A 455 -13.78 -27.36 18.10
CA ARG A 455 -14.80 -26.43 18.63
C ARG A 455 -16.22 -26.95 18.44
N LEU A 456 -16.52 -27.54 17.29
CA LEU A 456 -17.81 -28.19 17.04
C LEU A 456 -18.08 -29.31 18.06
N ARG A 457 -17.07 -30.12 18.40
CA ARG A 457 -17.23 -31.21 19.39
C ARG A 457 -17.56 -30.73 20.81
N GLN A 458 -17.39 -29.44 21.13
CA GLN A 458 -17.83 -28.87 22.40
C GLN A 458 -19.35 -28.61 22.44
N ASP A 459 -20.02 -28.57 21.29
CA ASP A 459 -21.46 -28.42 21.22
C ASP A 459 -22.17 -29.76 21.52
N PRO A 460 -23.22 -29.80 22.36
CA PRO A 460 -23.89 -31.04 22.76
C PRO A 460 -24.55 -31.83 21.61
N HIS A 461 -24.95 -31.16 20.52
CA HIS A 461 -25.50 -31.84 19.34
C HIS A 461 -24.36 -32.43 18.51
N CYS A 462 -23.33 -31.64 18.20
CA CYS A 462 -22.17 -32.11 17.44
C CYS A 462 -21.32 -33.16 18.18
N ALA A 463 -21.29 -33.14 19.52
CA ALA A 463 -20.61 -34.16 20.33
C ALA A 463 -21.22 -35.57 20.18
N LYS A 464 -22.48 -35.66 19.74
CA LYS A 464 -23.17 -36.91 19.47
C LYS A 464 -22.94 -37.43 18.05
N LEU A 465 -22.35 -36.63 17.17
CA LEU A 465 -22.05 -37.07 15.82
C LEU A 465 -21.13 -38.28 15.85
N LYS A 466 -21.43 -39.28 15.02
CA LYS A 466 -20.60 -40.49 14.91
C LYS A 466 -19.15 -40.14 14.56
N ASP A 467 -18.97 -39.21 13.63
CA ASP A 467 -17.66 -38.70 13.24
C ASP A 467 -17.77 -37.35 12.51
N VAL A 468 -16.72 -36.54 12.57
CA VAL A 468 -16.58 -35.29 11.82
C VAL A 468 -15.17 -35.21 11.26
N ARG A 469 -15.02 -35.09 9.93
CA ARG A 469 -13.70 -35.06 9.26
C ARG A 469 -13.55 -33.85 8.34
N ALA A 470 -12.34 -33.29 8.32
CA ALA A 470 -11.93 -32.30 7.34
C ALA A 470 -11.31 -32.98 6.12
N LEU A 471 -11.73 -32.56 4.93
CA LEU A 471 -11.19 -33.01 3.65
C LEU A 471 -11.03 -31.83 2.70
N THR A 472 -10.06 -31.92 1.80
CA THR A 472 -9.90 -30.99 0.67
C THR A 472 -10.06 -31.75 -0.64
N VAL A 473 -10.44 -31.06 -1.71
CA VAL A 473 -10.47 -31.65 -3.07
C VAL A 473 -9.41 -31.11 -4.01
N ARG A 474 -8.59 -30.16 -3.55
CA ARG A 474 -7.52 -29.46 -4.30
C ARG A 474 -7.99 -29.10 -5.72
N GLU A 475 -9.12 -28.40 -5.78
CA GLU A 475 -10.01 -28.26 -6.95
C GLU A 475 -9.30 -27.83 -8.25
N ASP A 476 -8.27 -26.99 -8.15
CA ASP A 476 -7.56 -26.42 -9.30
C ASP A 476 -6.33 -27.21 -9.76
N TRP A 477 -5.91 -28.24 -9.01
CA TRP A 477 -4.65 -28.96 -9.24
C TRP A 477 -4.92 -30.40 -9.71
N PRO A 478 -4.91 -30.70 -11.03
CA PRO A 478 -5.48 -31.95 -11.54
C PRO A 478 -4.92 -33.23 -10.93
N LYS A 479 -3.60 -33.28 -10.69
CA LYS A 479 -2.90 -34.44 -10.15
C LYS A 479 -3.28 -34.67 -8.68
N GLU A 480 -3.22 -33.62 -7.88
CA GLU A 480 -3.54 -33.62 -6.45
C GLU A 480 -5.05 -33.82 -6.23
N ARG A 481 -5.87 -33.23 -7.11
CA ARG A 481 -7.33 -33.37 -7.15
C ARG A 481 -7.77 -34.80 -7.34
N GLU A 482 -7.15 -35.55 -8.27
CA GLU A 482 -7.51 -36.95 -8.51
C GLU A 482 -7.39 -37.78 -7.22
N GLN A 483 -6.26 -37.62 -6.51
CA GLN A 483 -5.97 -38.34 -5.27
C GLN A 483 -6.89 -37.92 -4.12
N THR A 484 -7.10 -36.62 -3.94
CA THR A 484 -7.91 -36.08 -2.84
C THR A 484 -9.40 -36.31 -3.06
N VAL A 485 -9.90 -36.24 -4.30
CA VAL A 485 -11.27 -36.65 -4.65
C VAL A 485 -11.45 -38.16 -4.42
N ALA A 486 -10.51 -39.01 -4.82
CA ALA A 486 -10.59 -40.44 -4.53
C ALA A 486 -10.67 -40.73 -3.02
N THR A 487 -9.90 -39.99 -2.22
CA THR A 487 -9.94 -40.05 -0.75
C THR A 487 -11.31 -39.63 -0.20
N ALA A 488 -11.87 -38.52 -0.69
CA ALA A 488 -13.21 -38.07 -0.28
C ALA A 488 -14.30 -39.08 -0.66
N ARG A 489 -14.23 -39.67 -1.86
CA ARG A 489 -15.17 -40.70 -2.31
C ARG A 489 -15.09 -41.95 -1.42
N ALA A 490 -13.89 -42.45 -1.13
CA ALA A 490 -13.69 -43.60 -0.25
C ALA A 490 -14.19 -43.33 1.19
N ALA A 491 -14.02 -42.11 1.69
CA ALA A 491 -14.53 -41.70 2.99
C ALA A 491 -16.07 -41.76 3.05
N ILE A 492 -16.75 -41.26 2.00
CA ILE A 492 -18.22 -41.32 1.88
C ILE A 492 -18.70 -42.77 1.80
N GLU A 493 -18.11 -43.59 0.94
CA GLU A 493 -18.49 -45.00 0.80
C GLU A 493 -18.31 -45.78 2.11
N THR A 494 -17.21 -45.54 2.81
CA THR A 494 -16.92 -46.21 4.09
C THR A 494 -17.89 -45.79 5.18
N ALA A 495 -18.14 -44.48 5.31
CA ALA A 495 -19.07 -43.96 6.30
C ALA A 495 -20.52 -44.41 6.01
N GLY A 496 -20.92 -44.43 4.74
CA GLY A 496 -22.25 -44.81 4.28
C GLY A 496 -22.62 -46.28 4.51
N LYS A 497 -21.65 -47.17 4.74
CA LYS A 497 -21.92 -48.58 5.10
C LYS A 497 -22.63 -48.73 6.43
N ASN A 498 -22.40 -47.80 7.37
CA ASN A 498 -22.82 -47.93 8.77
C ASN A 498 -23.48 -46.65 9.29
N GLY A 499 -24.12 -45.85 8.43
CA GLY A 499 -24.73 -44.59 8.83
C GLY A 499 -25.01 -43.65 7.67
N ARG A 500 -25.54 -42.47 7.99
CA ARG A 500 -25.85 -41.40 7.03
C ARG A 500 -24.64 -40.47 6.89
N VAL A 501 -24.35 -40.01 5.69
CA VAL A 501 -23.21 -39.12 5.39
C VAL A 501 -23.72 -37.74 5.03
N LEU A 502 -23.26 -36.74 5.78
CA LEU A 502 -23.57 -35.33 5.56
C LEU A 502 -22.32 -34.62 5.06
N VAL A 503 -22.37 -34.06 3.86
CA VAL A 503 -21.29 -33.24 3.30
C VAL A 503 -21.61 -31.76 3.53
N ILE A 504 -20.73 -31.04 4.20
CA ILE A 504 -20.85 -29.59 4.38
C ILE A 504 -19.82 -28.92 3.49
N ALA A 505 -20.28 -28.07 2.57
CA ALA A 505 -19.38 -27.26 1.75
C ALA A 505 -18.67 -26.21 2.63
N ASN A 506 -17.43 -26.46 3.01
CA ASN A 506 -16.58 -25.54 3.77
C ASN A 506 -15.89 -24.56 2.81
N ARG A 507 -16.70 -23.65 2.27
CA ARG A 507 -16.28 -22.62 1.31
C ARG A 507 -17.08 -21.36 1.56
N LEU A 508 -16.64 -20.22 1.02
CA LEU A 508 -17.36 -18.97 1.19
C LEU A 508 -18.84 -19.09 0.79
N TYR A 509 -19.14 -19.58 -0.42
CA TYR A 509 -20.50 -19.78 -0.89
C TYR A 509 -20.61 -20.94 -1.90
N GLY A 510 -21.75 -21.64 -1.90
CA GLY A 510 -22.02 -22.76 -2.80
C GLY A 510 -21.19 -24.02 -2.48
N SER A 511 -21.46 -25.11 -3.19
CA SER A 511 -20.64 -26.33 -3.20
C SER A 511 -19.69 -26.45 -4.40
N GLY A 512 -19.87 -25.63 -5.43
CA GLY A 512 -19.10 -25.68 -6.69
C GLY A 512 -19.11 -27.09 -7.28
N PRO A 513 -17.96 -27.68 -7.67
CA PRO A 513 -17.94 -28.92 -8.43
C PRO A 513 -18.19 -30.18 -7.58
N TYR A 514 -18.41 -30.06 -6.27
CA TYR A 514 -18.45 -31.22 -5.37
C TYR A 514 -19.52 -32.25 -5.77
N LYS A 515 -20.70 -31.82 -6.25
CA LYS A 515 -21.73 -32.74 -6.78
C LYS A 515 -21.22 -33.60 -7.94
N ALA A 516 -20.48 -32.98 -8.85
CA ALA A 516 -19.93 -33.68 -10.00
C ALA A 516 -18.82 -34.64 -9.57
N MET A 517 -17.92 -34.19 -8.69
CA MET A 517 -16.81 -35.00 -8.16
C MET A 517 -17.29 -36.22 -7.36
N LEU A 518 -18.41 -36.08 -6.64
CA LEU A 518 -18.96 -37.09 -5.74
C LEU A 518 -20.15 -37.84 -6.37
N LYS A 519 -20.36 -37.72 -7.68
CA LYS A 519 -21.46 -38.37 -8.40
C LYS A 519 -21.43 -39.89 -8.18
N GLY A 520 -22.62 -40.47 -8.01
CA GLY A 520 -22.82 -41.91 -7.83
C GLY A 520 -22.70 -42.42 -6.40
N LEU A 521 -22.45 -41.53 -5.42
CA LEU A 521 -22.38 -41.87 -4.01
C LEU A 521 -23.67 -41.50 -3.27
N THR A 522 -23.95 -42.20 -2.17
CA THR A 522 -25.08 -41.91 -1.28
C THR A 522 -24.63 -40.97 -0.16
N TYR A 523 -25.04 -39.71 -0.23
CA TYR A 523 -24.80 -38.68 0.78
C TYR A 523 -25.84 -37.56 0.63
N GLU A 524 -25.95 -36.71 1.64
CA GLU A 524 -26.69 -35.45 1.55
C GLU A 524 -25.71 -34.28 1.71
N MET A 525 -26.01 -33.12 1.13
CA MET A 525 -25.06 -31.99 1.15
C MET A 525 -25.71 -30.65 1.50
N ASN A 526 -25.03 -29.88 2.36
CA ASN A 526 -25.31 -28.46 2.58
C ASN A 526 -24.47 -27.62 1.60
N GLU A 527 -25.15 -26.85 0.76
CA GLU A 527 -24.51 -26.04 -0.29
C GLU A 527 -24.45 -24.56 0.06
N LYS A 528 -24.91 -24.14 1.24
CA LYS A 528 -25.03 -22.72 1.60
C LYS A 528 -23.66 -22.06 1.83
N GLY A 529 -22.62 -22.85 2.09
CA GLY A 529 -21.30 -22.34 2.41
C GLY A 529 -21.27 -21.55 3.73
N LEU A 530 -20.28 -20.66 3.85
CA LEU A 530 -19.94 -19.95 5.07
C LEU A 530 -20.53 -18.54 5.19
N VAL A 531 -21.17 -18.00 4.14
CA VAL A 531 -21.92 -16.72 4.20
C VAL A 531 -22.95 -16.75 5.32
N ASP A 532 -22.73 -15.95 6.37
CA ASP A 532 -23.55 -15.85 7.59
C ASP A 532 -23.20 -14.54 8.32
N PRO A 533 -24.06 -13.96 9.17
CA PRO A 533 -23.72 -12.77 9.98
C PRO A 533 -22.43 -12.85 10.80
N VAL A 534 -21.92 -14.06 11.08
CA VAL A 534 -20.56 -14.26 11.62
C VAL A 534 -19.48 -13.61 10.73
N LEU A 535 -19.59 -13.69 9.39
CA LEU A 535 -18.66 -13.04 8.47
C LEU A 535 -18.74 -11.51 8.54
N THR A 536 -19.95 -10.95 8.69
CA THR A 536 -20.11 -9.51 8.90
C THR A 536 -19.38 -9.06 10.16
N ARG A 537 -19.52 -9.81 11.26
CA ARG A 537 -18.80 -9.52 12.52
C ARG A 537 -17.29 -9.66 12.35
N TRP A 538 -16.81 -10.70 11.66
CA TRP A 538 -15.39 -10.87 11.36
C TRP A 538 -14.80 -9.66 10.61
N LEU A 539 -15.51 -9.18 9.58
CA LEU A 539 -15.12 -7.99 8.83
C LEU A 539 -15.09 -6.76 9.74
N GLU A 540 -16.14 -6.54 10.53
CA GLU A 540 -16.24 -5.42 11.46
C GLU A 540 -15.12 -5.43 12.50
N ASP A 541 -14.89 -6.57 13.14
CA ASP A 541 -13.86 -6.74 14.18
C ASP A 541 -12.46 -6.52 13.60
N GLY A 542 -12.18 -7.05 12.40
CA GLY A 542 -10.91 -6.86 11.72
C GLY A 542 -10.64 -5.40 11.35
N VAL A 543 -11.65 -4.71 10.79
CA VAL A 543 -11.56 -3.28 10.45
C VAL A 543 -11.40 -2.43 11.71
N ARG A 544 -12.20 -2.70 12.76
CA ARG A 544 -12.15 -1.99 14.04
C ARG A 544 -10.81 -2.16 14.72
N ARG A 545 -10.27 -3.38 14.77
CA ARG A 545 -8.97 -3.67 15.36
C ARG A 545 -7.85 -2.89 14.67
N LEU A 546 -7.77 -2.98 13.33
CA LEU A 546 -6.76 -2.22 12.58
C LEU A 546 -6.97 -0.71 12.71
N THR A 547 -8.21 -0.23 12.78
CA THR A 547 -8.48 1.20 12.98
C THR A 547 -8.00 1.67 14.36
N ALA A 548 -8.21 0.87 15.41
CA ALA A 548 -7.74 1.19 16.77
C ALA A 548 -6.21 1.18 16.89
N GLU A 549 -5.53 0.28 16.18
CA GLU A 549 -4.05 0.28 16.08
C GLU A 549 -3.52 1.54 15.37
N LEU A 550 -4.30 2.14 14.48
CA LEU A 550 -3.90 3.30 13.66
C LEU A 550 -4.30 4.66 14.23
N ILE A 551 -5.34 4.70 15.06
CA ILE A 551 -5.83 5.89 15.75
C ILE A 551 -5.74 5.62 17.25
N PRO A 552 -4.57 5.87 17.88
CA PRO A 552 -4.45 5.72 19.32
C PRO A 552 -5.47 6.64 20.00
N HIS A 553 -6.31 6.09 20.87
CA HIS A 553 -7.15 6.93 21.73
C HIS A 553 -6.25 7.71 22.70
N ASP A 554 -6.60 8.98 22.96
CA ASP A 554 -5.94 9.92 23.90
C ASP A 554 -5.63 9.32 25.29
N THR A 555 -6.27 8.22 25.66
CA THR A 555 -6.05 7.49 26.89
C THR A 555 -4.65 6.88 26.99
N GLU A 556 -4.01 6.51 25.88
CA GLU A 556 -2.65 5.93 25.87
C GLU A 556 -1.56 7.01 25.99
N GLN A 557 -1.77 8.19 25.36
CA GLN A 557 -0.84 9.32 25.47
C GLN A 557 -0.78 9.89 26.90
N ARG A 558 -1.87 9.78 27.68
CA ARG A 558 -1.87 10.18 29.11
C ARG A 558 -1.12 9.20 30.03
N ARG A 559 -0.96 7.93 29.65
CA ARG A 559 -0.19 6.95 30.46
C ARG A 559 1.31 7.06 30.27
N ILE A 560 1.78 7.56 29.12
CA ILE A 560 3.20 7.73 28.82
C ILE A 560 3.72 9.11 29.28
N ALA A 561 2.80 10.05 29.56
CA ALA A 561 3.12 11.43 29.95
C ALA A 561 2.90 11.75 31.45
N GLN A 562 2.98 10.76 32.34
CA GLN A 562 3.10 11.01 33.79
C GLN A 562 4.38 10.32 34.32
N PRO A 563 5.31 11.06 34.92
CA PRO A 563 6.51 10.49 35.54
C PRO A 563 6.19 9.64 36.77
#